data_AF-A0A222HLG1-F1
#
_entry.id   AF-A0A222HLG1-F1
#
_cell.length_a   1.000
_cell.length_b   1.000
_cell.length_c   1.000
_cell.angle_alpha   90.00
_cell.angle_beta   90.00
_cell.angle_gamma   90.00
#
_symmetry.space_group_name_H-M   'P 1'
#
loop_
_entity.id
_entity.type
_entity.pdbx_description
1 polymer ?
#
loop_
_entity_poly.entity_id
_entity_poly.type
_entity_poly.pdbx_seq_one_letter_code
_entity_poly.pdbx_strand_id
1 'polypeptide(L)' 'MCREKGIEPRRKFSGKFNVRLDPEDHAAAAVAAAAAGKSLNEWVIGAIREAAAE' A
#
# COMPACT_ATOMS: atom_id res chain seq x y z
N MET A 1 12.50 -14.33 -26.58
CA MET A 1 12.84 -15.29 -25.52
C MET A 1 12.51 -14.83 -24.09
N CYS A 2 11.21 -14.75 -23.74
CA CYS A 2 10.70 -14.92 -22.37
C CYS A 2 9.41 -15.76 -22.41
N ARG A 3 8.59 -15.58 -23.46
CA ARG A 3 7.47 -16.46 -23.83
C ARG A 3 7.87 -17.89 -24.19
N GLU A 4 9.06 -18.08 -24.78
CA GLU A 4 9.54 -19.38 -25.29
C GLU A 4 9.96 -20.37 -24.19
N LYS A 5 10.05 -19.92 -22.92
CA LYS A 5 10.43 -20.78 -21.77
C LYS A 5 9.31 -21.02 -20.75
N GLY A 6 8.08 -20.54 -21.01
CA GLY A 6 6.95 -20.71 -20.07
C GLY A 6 7.15 -20.01 -18.72
N ILE A 7 8.10 -19.07 -18.61
CA ILE A 7 8.40 -18.38 -17.36
C ILE A 7 7.49 -17.16 -17.28
N GLU A 8 6.45 -17.25 -16.45
CA GLU A 8 5.58 -16.10 -16.15
C GLU A 8 6.44 -14.89 -15.72
N PRO A 9 6.21 -13.70 -16.28
CA PRO A 9 7.01 -12.53 -15.98
C PRO A 9 6.92 -12.22 -14.48
N ARG A 10 8.10 -12.13 -13.85
CA ARG A 10 8.44 -11.53 -12.54
C ARG A 10 7.29 -11.45 -11.53
N ARG A 11 7.29 -12.38 -10.55
CA ARG A 11 6.58 -12.38 -9.25
C ARG A 11 5.32 -11.50 -9.21
N LYS A 12 4.14 -12.14 -9.23
CA LYS A 12 2.86 -11.50 -8.87
C LYS A 12 3.02 -10.80 -7.51
N PHE A 13 2.75 -9.50 -7.47
CA PHE A 13 2.72 -8.76 -6.20
C PHE A 13 1.53 -9.27 -5.38
N SER A 14 1.79 -9.69 -4.14
CA SER A 14 0.79 -10.34 -3.29
C SER A 14 -0.26 -9.38 -2.71
N GLY A 15 -0.11 -8.07 -2.95
CA GLY A 15 -0.92 -7.02 -2.34
C GLY A 15 -0.66 -6.80 -0.84
N LYS A 16 0.22 -7.61 -0.21
CA LYS A 16 0.60 -7.46 1.18
C LYS A 16 1.74 -6.44 1.30
N PHE A 17 1.50 -5.38 2.06
CA PHE A 17 2.49 -4.32 2.30
C PHE A 17 2.62 -4.10 3.80
N ASN A 18 3.61 -4.76 4.41
CA ASN A 18 3.90 -4.61 5.84
C ASN A 18 4.96 -3.52 6.01
N VAL A 19 4.59 -2.44 6.70
CA VAL A 19 5.49 -1.33 7.04
C VAL A 19 5.66 -1.24 8.55
N ARG A 20 6.85 -0.81 8.98
CA ARG A 20 7.06 -0.36 10.35
C ARG A 20 6.91 1.16 10.37
N LEU A 21 6.15 1.63 11.35
CA LEU A 21 5.92 3.04 11.60
C LEU A 21 6.31 3.33 13.04
N ASP A 22 6.79 4.54 13.29
CA ASP A 22 6.90 5.03 14.65
C ASP A 22 5.50 5.12 15.29
N PRO A 23 5.38 4.92 16.62
CA PRO A 23 4.09 4.94 17.29
C PRO A 23 3.32 6.25 17.09
N GLU A 24 4.03 7.37 16.99
CA GLU A 24 3.46 8.70 16.76
C GLU A 24 2.87 8.82 15.36
N ASP A 25 3.56 8.35 14.32
CA ASP A 25 3.07 8.32 12.95
C ASP A 25 1.84 7.40 12.81
N HIS A 26 1.87 6.24 13.47
CA HIS A 26 0.73 5.33 13.49
C HIS A 26 -0.50 5.97 14.14
N ALA A 27 -0.32 6.69 15.26
CA ALA A 27 -1.41 7.40 15.94
C ALA A 27 -1.98 8.52 15.06
N ALA A 28 -1.12 9.33 14.43
CA ALA A 28 -1.54 10.39 13.52
C ALA A 28 -2.33 9.85 12.33
N ALA A 29 -1.85 8.77 11.71
CA ALA A 29 -2.54 8.10 10.60
C ALA A 29 -3.91 7.53 11.02
N ALA A 30 -4.01 6.93 12.21
CA ALA A 30 -5.26 6.41 12.73
C ALA A 30 -6.31 7.51 12.95
N VAL A 31 -5.90 8.66 13.51
CA VAL A 31 -6.79 9.82 13.69
C VAL A 31 -7.23 10.38 12.33
N ALA A 32 -6.31 10.53 11.38
CA ALA A 32 -6.63 11.03 10.05
C ALA A 32 -7.61 10.10 9.30
N ALA A 33 -7.42 8.79 9.40
CA ALA A 33 -8.33 7.80 8.82
C ALA A 33 -9.73 7.88 9.43
N ALA A 34 -9.83 7.96 10.77
CA ALA A 34 -11.10 8.10 11.48
C ALA A 34 -11.84 9.40 11.11
N ALA A 35 -11.13 10.52 11.03
CA ALA A 35 -11.69 11.81 10.61
C ALA A 35 -12.22 11.77 9.16
N ALA A 36 -11.59 10.97 8.30
CA ALA A 36 -12.03 10.75 6.92
C ALA A 36 -13.14 9.68 6.79
N GLY A 37 -13.58 9.04 7.89
CA GLY A 37 -14.55 7.96 7.87
C GLY A 37 -14.06 6.69 7.17
N LYS A 38 -12.74 6.47 7.13
CA LYS A 38 -12.10 5.34 6.45
C LYS A 38 -11.42 4.41 7.45
N SER A 39 -11.26 3.14 7.09
CA SER A 39 -10.29 2.29 7.79
C SER A 39 -8.86 2.79 7.55
N LEU A 40 -7.94 2.50 8.47
CA LEU A 40 -6.53 2.87 8.32
C LEU A 40 -5.94 2.34 7.01
N ASN A 41 -6.28 1.10 6.64
CA ASN A 41 -5.81 0.50 5.39
C ASN A 41 -6.33 1.25 4.15
N GLU A 42 -7.61 1.62 4.12
CA GLU A 42 -8.16 2.40 3.00
C GLU A 42 -7.54 3.78 2.89
N TRP A 43 -7.29 4.43 4.04
CA TRP A 43 -6.64 5.72 4.09
C TRP A 43 -5.20 5.64 3.55
N VAL A 44 -4.41 4.65 3.99
CA VAL A 44 -3.03 4.42 3.51
C VAL A 44 -3.00 4.07 2.02
N ILE A 45 -3.91 3.22 1.54
CA ILE A 45 -4.00 2.89 0.11
C ILE A 45 -4.28 4.15 -0.72
N GLY A 46 -5.15 5.04 -0.23
CA GLY A 46 -5.43 6.33 -0.86
C GLY A 46 -4.17 7.19 -0.98
N ALA A 47 -3.45 7.37 0.13
CA ALA A 47 -2.20 8.15 0.15
C ALA A 47 -1.14 7.58 -0.80
N ILE A 48 -0.97 6.24 -0.82
CA ILE A 48 -0.03 5.59 -1.76
C ILE A 48 -0.43 5.84 -3.21
N ARG A 49 -1.74 5.75 -3.54
CA ARG A 49 -2.22 5.98 -4.91
C ARG A 49 -2.02 7.42 -5.36
N GLU A 50 -2.28 8.37 -4.47
CA GLU A 50 -2.06 9.80 -4.75
C GLU A 50 -0.57 10.06 -4.99
N ALA A 51 0.32 9.60 -4.11
CA ALA A 51 1.76 9.80 -4.23
C ALA A 51 2.40 9.04 -5.41
N ALA A 52 1.81 7.93 -5.86
CA ALA A 52 2.32 7.13 -6.98
C ALA A 52 1.68 7.50 -8.33
N ALA A 53 0.74 8.45 -8.38
CA ALA A 53 0.10 8.89 -9.60
C ALA A 53 0.93 9.93 -10.39
N GLU A 54 2.11 10.30 -9.90
CA GLU A 54 3.11 11.15 -10.57
C GLU A 54 4.19 10.33 -11.29
#